data_AF-A0AAW9IJA6-F1
#
_entry.id   AF-A0AAW9IJA6-F1
#
_cell.length_a   1.000
_cell.length_b   1.000
_cell.length_c   1.000
_cell.angle_alpha   90.00
_cell.angle_beta   90.00
_cell.angle_gamma   90.00
#
_symmetry.space_group_name_H-M   'P 1'
#
loop_
_entity.id
_entity.type
_entity.pdbx_description
1 polymer ?
#
loop_
_entity_poly.entity_id
_entity_poly.type
_entity_poly.pdbx_seq_one_letter_code
_entity_poly.pdbx_strand_id
1 'polypeptide(L)'
;MLDIQSSQSTENLQNEPSLDWLENPEVFRVNRIDSHSDHLFYDKKEDLSLGYDIPLKQSLNGKWRFSYAVNPSNRIKDFYKEDYDCSSFDYINVPGHIQMQGYDKCQYINT
;
A
#
# COMPACT_ATOMS: atom_id res chain seq x y z
N MET A 1 41.94 19.92 -16.58
CA MET A 1 40.53 19.99 -17.04
C MET A 1 40.19 18.63 -17.58
N LEU A 2 39.35 17.89 -16.87
CA LEU A 2 38.81 16.59 -17.27
C LEU A 2 37.32 16.66 -16.97
N ASP A 3 36.52 16.37 -18.00
CA ASP A 3 35.09 16.58 -18.06
C ASP A 3 34.33 15.71 -17.05
N ILE A 4 33.59 16.36 -16.15
CA ILE A 4 32.64 15.72 -15.24
C ILE A 4 31.23 15.96 -15.81
N GLN A 5 30.92 15.33 -16.95
CA GLN A 5 29.55 15.19 -17.43
C GLN A 5 29.37 13.81 -18.07
N SER A 6 29.19 12.76 -17.26
CA SER A 6 28.73 11.46 -17.77
C SER A 6 28.08 10.54 -16.73
N SER A 7 27.52 11.06 -15.63
CA SER A 7 27.01 10.17 -14.56
C SER A 7 25.62 10.50 -14.03
N GLN A 8 24.85 11.35 -14.69
CA GLN A 8 23.45 11.61 -14.31
C GLN A 8 22.52 11.31 -15.49
N SER A 9 22.32 10.04 -15.81
CA SER A 9 21.27 9.65 -16.76
C SER A 9 20.69 8.24 -16.55
N THR A 10 21.10 7.48 -15.53
CA THR A 10 20.63 6.10 -15.30
C THR A 10 19.83 5.86 -14.00
N GLU A 11 19.47 6.89 -13.23
CA GLU A 11 18.70 6.71 -11.97
C GLU A 11 17.18 6.92 -12.10
N ASN A 12 16.65 7.25 -13.27
CA ASN A 12 15.24 7.68 -13.41
C ASN A 12 14.23 6.62 -13.91
N LEU A 13 14.61 5.34 -14.02
CA LEU A 13 13.71 4.30 -14.57
C LEU A 13 12.98 3.43 -13.51
N GLN A 14 13.20 3.64 -12.21
CA GLN A 14 12.67 2.77 -11.16
C GLN A 14 11.50 3.34 -10.34
N ASN A 15 11.03 4.54 -10.67
CA ASN A 15 9.99 5.23 -9.88
C ASN A 15 8.56 5.11 -10.43
N GLU A 16 8.35 4.51 -11.60
CA GLU A 16 7.02 4.37 -12.19
C GLU A 16 6.40 3.00 -11.87
N PRO A 17 5.16 2.95 -11.34
CA PRO A 17 4.45 1.70 -11.07
C PRO A 17 4.29 0.80 -12.30
N SER A 18 4.87 -0.40 -12.27
CA SER A 18 4.71 -1.43 -13.31
C SER A 18 3.96 -2.66 -12.79
N LEU A 19 3.17 -3.29 -13.67
CA LEU A 19 2.55 -4.59 -13.39
C LEU A 19 3.57 -5.73 -13.29
N ASP A 20 4.74 -5.57 -13.91
CA ASP A 20 5.81 -6.58 -13.87
C ASP A 20 6.29 -6.86 -12.44
N TRP A 21 6.11 -5.91 -11.53
CA TRP A 21 6.42 -6.06 -10.11
C TRP A 21 5.56 -7.15 -9.42
N LEU A 22 4.39 -7.49 -9.98
CA LEU A 22 3.52 -8.53 -9.43
C LEU A 22 3.98 -9.94 -9.82
N GLU A 23 4.71 -10.07 -10.92
CA GLU A 23 5.12 -11.37 -11.49
C GLU A 23 6.59 -11.70 -11.21
N ASN A 24 7.42 -10.70 -10.92
CA ASN A 24 8.86 -10.89 -10.66
C ASN A 24 9.15 -11.17 -9.18
N PRO A 25 9.60 -12.39 -8.80
CA PRO A 25 9.87 -12.74 -7.41
C PRO A 25 11.07 -12.00 -6.79
N GLU A 26 11.97 -11.46 -7.61
CA GLU A 26 13.10 -10.66 -7.12
C GLU A 26 12.65 -9.26 -6.65
N VAL A 27 11.46 -8.82 -7.07
CA VAL A 27 10.87 -7.55 -6.65
C VAL A 27 9.99 -7.78 -5.42
N PHE A 28 10.62 -7.82 -4.24
CA PHE A 28 9.91 -8.04 -2.97
C PHE A 28 9.49 -6.73 -2.26
N ARG A 29 10.07 -5.58 -2.65
CA ARG A 29 9.71 -4.25 -2.15
C ARG A 29 10.10 -3.14 -3.13
N VAL A 30 9.28 -2.10 -3.21
CA VAL A 30 9.58 -0.85 -3.92
C VAL A 30 9.30 0.30 -2.97
N ASN A 31 10.23 1.25 -2.81
CA ASN A 31 10.09 2.46 -1.99
C ASN A 31 9.65 2.23 -0.52
N ARG A 32 9.96 1.05 0.03
CA ARG A 32 9.69 0.71 1.43
C ARG A 32 10.91 1.04 2.30
N ILE A 33 10.69 1.66 3.46
CA ILE A 33 11.71 1.91 4.49
C ILE A 33 12.30 0.57 4.98
N ASP A 34 13.57 0.58 5.35
CA ASP A 34 14.22 -0.60 5.93
C ASP A 34 13.58 -1.03 7.26
N SER A 35 13.61 -2.33 7.50
CA SER A 35 13.07 -2.93 8.71
C SER A 35 13.77 -2.35 9.94
N HIS A 36 12.98 -1.94 10.92
CA HIS A 36 13.43 -1.42 12.20
C HIS A 36 12.51 -1.96 13.30
N SER A 37 12.95 -1.84 14.56
CA SER A 37 12.14 -2.24 15.71
C SER A 37 10.91 -1.36 15.86
N ASP A 38 9.82 -1.92 16.36
CA ASP A 38 8.61 -1.16 16.64
C ASP A 38 8.86 -0.20 17.82
N HIS A 39 8.57 1.08 17.62
CA HIS A 39 8.74 2.13 18.62
C HIS A 39 7.43 2.91 18.82
N LEU A 40 7.14 3.24 20.08
CA LEU A 40 6.09 4.21 20.41
C LEU A 40 6.68 5.61 20.36
N PHE A 41 5.92 6.54 19.77
CA PHE A 41 6.31 7.94 19.65
C PHE A 41 5.43 8.79 20.55
N TYR A 42 6.03 9.71 21.28
CA TYR A 42 5.35 10.55 22.25
C TYR A 42 5.82 11.99 22.05
N ASP A 43 4.89 12.94 22.13
CA ASP A 43 5.24 14.36 22.14
C ASP A 43 5.62 14.79 23.57
N LYS A 44 4.88 14.26 24.56
CA LYS A 44 5.07 14.58 25.99
C LYS A 44 5.23 13.32 26.82
N LYS A 45 5.79 13.47 28.02
CA LYS A 45 6.04 12.36 28.94
C LYS A 45 4.74 11.73 29.45
N GLU A 46 3.66 12.50 29.55
CA GLU A 46 2.36 12.02 30.02
C GLU A 46 1.75 10.98 29.05
N ASP A 47 2.07 11.10 27.75
CA ASP A 47 1.57 10.20 26.70
C ASP A 47 2.04 8.75 26.86
N LEU A 48 3.12 8.51 27.63
CA LEU A 48 3.59 7.16 27.99
C LEU A 48 2.50 6.31 28.64
N SER A 49 1.58 6.96 29.37
CA SER A 49 0.46 6.28 30.03
C SER A 49 -0.63 5.82 29.06
N LEU A 50 -0.68 6.37 27.84
CA LEU A 50 -1.66 6.07 26.82
C LEU A 50 -1.31 4.81 25.99
N GLY A 51 -0.08 4.30 26.12
CA GLY A 51 0.37 3.10 25.42
C GLY A 51 0.25 3.23 23.90
N TYR A 52 -0.70 2.50 23.29
CA TYR A 52 -0.92 2.51 21.84
C TYR A 52 -1.93 3.55 21.35
N ASP A 53 -2.57 4.28 22.27
CA ASP A 53 -3.57 5.33 21.99
C ASP A 53 -2.92 6.72 22.08
N ILE A 54 -1.80 6.87 21.39
CA ILE A 54 -0.99 8.10 21.38
C ILE A 54 -1.54 9.14 20.38
N PRO A 55 -1.44 10.45 20.67
CA PRO A 55 -1.94 11.50 19.80
C PRO A 55 -1.30 11.53 18.40
N LEU A 56 -0.05 11.07 18.29
CA LEU A 56 0.71 11.04 17.03
C LEU A 56 0.38 9.83 16.14
N LYS A 57 -0.62 9.02 16.52
CA LYS A 57 -1.05 7.85 15.76
C LYS A 57 -2.51 8.03 15.34
N GLN A 58 -2.75 7.83 14.06
CA GLN A 58 -4.09 7.78 13.49
C GLN A 58 -4.39 6.37 13.01
N SER A 59 -5.47 5.78 13.52
CA SER A 59 -6.01 4.55 12.96
C SER A 59 -6.72 4.86 11.65
N LEU A 60 -6.44 4.06 10.61
CA LEU A 60 -7.17 4.09 9.35
C LEU A 60 -8.11 2.88 9.19
N ASN A 61 -8.35 2.13 10.28
CA ASN A 61 -9.33 1.06 10.30
C ASN A 61 -10.74 1.62 10.15
N GLY A 62 -11.61 0.90 9.46
CA GLY A 62 -12.99 1.32 9.22
C GLY A 62 -13.49 0.90 7.85
N LYS A 63 -14.44 1.68 7.30
CA LYS A 63 -15.02 1.42 5.98
C LYS A 63 -14.25 2.13 4.89
N TRP A 64 -13.87 1.38 3.85
CA TRP A 64 -13.14 1.88 2.70
C TRP A 64 -13.97 1.66 1.43
N ARG A 65 -13.89 2.60 0.48
CA ARG A 65 -14.40 2.36 -0.89
C ARG A 65 -13.55 1.28 -1.54
N PHE A 66 -14.20 0.30 -2.14
CA PHE A 66 -13.54 -0.89 -2.66
C PHE A 66 -14.13 -1.30 -4.01
N SER A 67 -13.25 -1.68 -4.94
CA SER A 67 -13.60 -2.21 -6.25
C SER A 67 -12.80 -3.48 -6.50
N TYR A 68 -13.49 -4.56 -6.84
CA TYR A 68 -12.88 -5.85 -7.12
C TYR A 68 -12.80 -6.11 -8.62
N ALA A 69 -11.64 -6.58 -9.10
CA ALA A 69 -11.44 -7.03 -10.47
C ALA A 69 -10.84 -8.43 -10.48
N VAL A 70 -11.34 -9.30 -11.37
CA VAL A 70 -10.92 -10.71 -11.47
C VAL A 70 -9.46 -10.85 -11.93
N ASN A 71 -8.93 -9.87 -12.63
CA ASN A 71 -7.54 -9.83 -13.08
C ASN A 71 -7.05 -8.37 -13.19
N PRO A 72 -5.73 -8.14 -13.23
CA PRO A 72 -5.17 -6.79 -13.30
C PRO A 72 -5.66 -5.98 -14.50
N SER A 73 -5.91 -6.60 -15.66
CA SER A 73 -6.35 -5.91 -16.88
C SER A 73 -7.74 -5.29 -16.75
N ASN A 74 -8.61 -5.89 -15.94
CA ASN A 74 -9.99 -5.43 -15.70
C ASN A 74 -10.10 -4.39 -14.58
N ARG A 75 -8.99 -4.00 -13.94
CA ARG A 75 -9.01 -2.98 -12.89
C ARG A 75 -9.36 -1.61 -13.46
N ILE A 76 -9.97 -0.78 -12.64
CA ILE A 76 -10.13 0.65 -12.92
C ILE A 76 -8.74 1.27 -12.80
N LYS A 77 -8.15 1.75 -13.91
CA LYS A 77 -6.74 2.16 -13.95
C LYS A 77 -6.48 3.49 -13.23
N ASP A 78 -7.42 4.42 -13.34
CA ASP A 78 -7.25 5.81 -12.91
C ASP A 78 -7.81 6.09 -11.50
N PHE A 79 -8.13 5.05 -10.74
CA PHE A 79 -8.76 5.16 -9.41
C PHE A 79 -7.93 5.93 -8.37
N TYR A 80 -6.63 6.10 -8.62
CA TYR A 80 -5.69 6.77 -7.72
C TYR A 80 -5.70 8.30 -7.89
N LYS A 81 -6.32 8.84 -8.95
CA LYS A 81 -6.40 10.28 -9.18
C LYS A 81 -7.35 10.92 -8.17
N GLU A 82 -6.97 12.08 -7.63
CA GLU A 82 -7.75 12.78 -6.59
C GLU A 82 -9.15 13.18 -7.06
N ASP A 83 -9.33 13.43 -8.35
CA ASP A 83 -10.58 13.84 -9.00
C ASP A 83 -11.41 12.67 -9.55
N TYR A 84 -10.97 11.42 -9.34
CA TYR A 84 -11.71 10.26 -9.81
C TYR A 84 -12.99 10.04 -9.00
N ASP A 85 -14.12 9.84 -9.69
CA ASP A 85 -15.40 9.54 -9.04
C ASP A 85 -15.49 8.06 -8.61
N CYS A 86 -15.33 7.82 -7.32
CA CYS A 86 -15.49 6.51 -6.67
C CYS A 86 -16.94 6.20 -6.25
N SER A 87 -17.95 6.94 -6.70
CA SER A 87 -19.34 6.75 -6.30
C SER A 87 -19.86 5.33 -6.56
N SER A 88 -19.38 4.69 -7.63
CA SER A 88 -19.73 3.34 -8.06
C SER A 88 -19.07 2.21 -7.26
N PHE A 89 -18.12 2.53 -6.37
CA PHE A 89 -17.40 1.53 -5.60
C PHE A 89 -18.25 1.04 -4.43
N ASP A 90 -18.09 -0.21 -4.04
CA ASP A 90 -18.70 -0.75 -2.83
C ASP A 90 -17.94 -0.26 -1.59
N TYR A 91 -18.34 -0.77 -0.42
CA TYR A 91 -17.64 -0.55 0.85
C TYR A 91 -17.18 -1.86 1.48
N ILE A 92 -15.97 -1.88 2.00
CA ILE A 92 -15.39 -3.00 2.74
C ILE A 92 -14.91 -2.57 4.14
N ASN A 93 -14.93 -3.48 5.11
CA ASN A 93 -14.35 -3.25 6.43
C ASN A 93 -12.87 -3.64 6.45
N VAL A 94 -12.03 -2.76 6.97
CA VAL A 94 -10.58 -2.96 7.14
C VAL A 94 -10.24 -2.87 8.63
N PRO A 95 -9.51 -3.85 9.21
CA PRO A 95 -8.97 -5.05 8.57
C PRO A 95 -10.01 -6.16 8.35
N GLY A 96 -9.84 -6.95 7.30
CA GLY A 96 -10.68 -8.13 7.01
C GLY A 96 -10.36 -8.76 5.66
N HIS A 97 -10.52 -10.08 5.54
CA HIS A 97 -10.36 -10.77 4.26
C HIS A 97 -11.50 -10.44 3.31
N ILE A 98 -11.20 -10.20 2.03
CA ILE A 98 -12.21 -9.84 1.02
C ILE A 98 -13.18 -11.00 0.73
N GLN A 99 -12.69 -12.25 0.81
CA GLN A 99 -13.48 -13.47 0.65
C GLN A 99 -14.57 -13.63 1.71
N MET A 100 -14.31 -13.16 2.92
CA MET A 100 -15.30 -13.18 4.01
C MET A 100 -16.31 -12.04 3.89
N GLN A 101 -16.09 -11.10 2.98
CA GLN A 101 -16.93 -9.92 2.76
C GLN A 101 -17.68 -9.97 1.42
N GLY A 102 -17.73 -11.14 0.78
CA GLY A 102 -18.52 -11.40 -0.43
C GLY A 102 -17.77 -11.26 -1.75
N TYR A 103 -16.45 -11.05 -1.71
CA TYR A 103 -15.61 -10.91 -2.91
C TYR A 103 -14.71 -12.13 -3.12
N ASP A 104 -14.67 -12.68 -4.32
CA ASP A 104 -13.90 -13.89 -4.63
C ASP A 104 -14.34 -15.12 -3.79
N LYS A 105 -13.66 -16.25 -3.94
CA LYS A 105 -13.99 -17.52 -3.27
C LYS A 105 -12.90 -17.92 -2.29
N CYS A 106 -13.28 -18.35 -1.10
CA CYS A 106 -12.36 -19.04 -0.19
C CYS A 106 -11.89 -20.35 -0.84
N GLN A 107 -10.58 -20.59 -0.87
CA GLN A 107 -9.97 -21.81 -1.40
C GLN A 107 -9.11 -22.47 -0.33
N TYR A 108 -9.22 -23.79 -0.21
CA TYR A 108 -8.37 -24.62 0.64
C TYR A 108 -7.78 -25.74 -0.21
N ILE A 109 -6.46 -25.93 -0.11
CA ILE A 109 -5.73 -27.00 -0.80
C ILE A 109 -4.69 -27.58 0.15
N ASN A 110 -4.57 -28.91 0.15
CA ASN A 110 -3.62 -29.68 0.96
C ASN A 110 -3.06 -30.87 0.16
N THR A 111 -3.03 -30.72 -1.18
CA THR A 111 -2.60 -31.76 -2.11
C THR A 111 -1.11 -31.67 -2.36
#